data_AF-A0A834MSG6-F1
#
_entry.id   AF-A0A834MSG6-F1
#
_cell.length_a   1.000
_cell.length_b   1.000
_cell.length_c   1.000
_cell.angle_alpha   90.00
_cell.angle_beta   90.00
_cell.angle_gamma   90.00
#
_symmetry.space_group_name_H-M   'P 1'
#
loop_
_entity.id
_entity.type
_entity.pdbx_description
1 polymer ?
#
loop_
_entity_poly.entity_id
_entity_poly.type
_entity_poly.pdbx_seq_one_letter_code
_entity_poly.pdbx_strand_id
1 'polypeptide(L)'
;MAERTFSSKIKVDQQKEFTTRGMEYKTFLSIVTPEYHETSENSTPDKIPSLPAIFLEEVLDMQSMISSLEKVVKKENYSLKANNDKVKILPKNADAYKKIVKQLKTANARFHIYQFKQDRTFKVVLRNIHHSANMVELKEELLLLGYEILNISNVKPPYKKKREIVQCKRCQQYGHTQRYCNSNFRCVKCSGYHLTIVCMKPANIPVKCALCEEGDHPANYRGCLVHKKLQQNKFPRQRPKILPNQPTVQHHSSTSLNKVKFNCFTTYAEAVKRFAKEHTTNADNSASNNLNIFIQSMGKSLSRLEQILIKHSKQISNNQRR
;
A
#
# COMPACT_ATOMS: atom_id res chain seq x y z
N MET A 1 -13.89 27.88 44.62
CA MET A 1 -15.14 28.59 44.31
C MET A 1 -15.01 29.22 42.93
N ALA A 2 -15.65 28.61 41.93
CA ALA A 2 -16.13 29.23 40.68
C ALA A 2 -16.62 28.10 39.77
N GLU A 3 -17.84 27.65 40.04
CA GLU A 3 -18.63 26.84 39.12
C GLU A 3 -19.07 27.73 37.95
N ARG A 4 -18.97 27.23 36.72
CA ARG A 4 -19.81 27.70 35.61
C ARG A 4 -20.35 26.49 34.87
N THR A 5 -21.55 26.12 35.29
CA THR A 5 -22.54 25.42 34.49
C THR A 5 -22.90 26.30 33.29
N PHE A 6 -23.05 25.71 32.10
CA PHE A 6 -24.07 26.23 31.18
C PHE A 6 -24.69 25.12 30.35
N SER A 7 -26.02 25.19 30.38
CA SER A 7 -27.00 24.22 29.94
C SER A 7 -27.28 24.34 28.44
N SER A 8 -27.72 23.22 27.89
CA SER A 8 -28.36 23.03 26.59
C SER A 8 -29.31 24.15 26.18
N LYS A 9 -29.34 24.48 24.88
CA LYS A 9 -30.56 24.89 24.17
C LYS A 9 -30.39 24.70 22.66
N ILE A 10 -30.99 23.61 22.18
CA ILE A 10 -31.42 23.42 20.80
C ILE A 10 -32.46 24.51 20.51
N LYS A 11 -32.29 25.24 19.41
CA LYS A 11 -33.38 25.97 18.76
C LYS A 11 -33.52 25.45 17.33
N VAL A 12 -34.64 24.78 17.12
CA VAL A 12 -35.28 24.56 15.83
C VAL A 12 -36.21 25.74 15.61
N ASP A 13 -36.14 26.35 14.43
CA ASP A 13 -37.15 27.18 13.75
C ASP A 13 -36.40 27.88 12.61
N GLN A 14 -36.93 28.16 11.42
CA GLN A 14 -38.15 27.85 10.70
C GLN A 14 -37.84 28.31 9.25
N GLN A 15 -38.38 27.59 8.28
CA GLN A 15 -38.78 28.00 6.93
C GLN A 15 -38.15 29.30 6.35
N LYS A 16 -37.34 29.16 5.29
CA LYS A 16 -37.32 30.14 4.19
C LYS A 16 -37.33 29.42 2.85
N GLU A 17 -38.40 29.67 2.11
CA GLU A 17 -38.64 29.24 0.75
C GLU A 17 -37.72 29.95 -0.26
N PHE A 18 -37.21 29.13 -1.17
CA PHE A 18 -36.98 29.33 -2.60
C PHE A 18 -37.00 30.74 -3.21
N THR A 19 -35.87 31.09 -3.82
CA THR A 19 -35.86 31.65 -5.19
C THR A 19 -34.79 30.93 -6.01
N THR A 20 -35.26 30.10 -6.94
CA THR A 20 -34.49 29.48 -8.02
C THR A 20 -34.07 30.53 -9.04
N ARG A 21 -32.80 30.50 -9.45
CA ARG A 21 -32.38 31.04 -10.75
C ARG A 21 -31.79 29.87 -11.53
N GLY A 22 -32.55 29.45 -12.53
CA GLY A 22 -32.37 28.18 -13.23
C GLY A 22 -31.06 28.10 -14.00
N MET A 23 -30.51 26.88 -13.99
CA MET A 23 -29.86 26.31 -15.15
C MET A 23 -30.28 24.84 -15.19
N GLU A 24 -31.12 24.51 -16.17
CA GLU A 24 -31.60 23.17 -16.45
C GLU A 24 -30.48 22.33 -17.06
N TYR A 25 -30.26 21.13 -16.55
CA TYR A 25 -29.65 20.04 -17.30
C TYR A 25 -30.56 18.80 -17.20
N LYS A 26 -31.71 18.87 -17.89
CA LYS A 26 -32.60 17.73 -18.12
C LYS A 26 -32.33 17.14 -19.49
N THR A 27 -31.24 16.38 -19.67
CA THR A 27 -31.16 15.34 -20.75
C THR A 27 -29.95 14.38 -20.63
N PHE A 28 -29.71 13.76 -19.45
CA PHE A 28 -28.79 12.60 -19.42
C PHE A 28 -29.19 11.47 -18.45
N LEU A 29 -30.40 11.53 -17.87
CA LEU A 29 -30.89 10.56 -16.91
C LEU A 29 -32.05 9.72 -17.47
N SER A 30 -31.89 9.17 -18.67
CA SER A 30 -32.91 8.31 -19.28
C SER A 30 -32.36 7.08 -20.03
N ILE A 31 -31.08 6.72 -19.88
CA ILE A 31 -30.52 5.54 -20.56
C ILE A 31 -30.05 4.42 -19.62
N VAL A 32 -30.05 4.60 -18.28
CA VAL A 32 -29.73 3.48 -17.38
C VAL A 32 -30.63 3.51 -16.14
N THR A 33 -31.85 3.01 -16.30
CA THR A 33 -32.58 2.40 -15.18
C THR A 33 -32.23 0.91 -15.19
N PRO A 34 -31.42 0.39 -14.26
CA PRO A 34 -31.48 -1.02 -13.95
C PRO A 34 -32.77 -1.25 -13.16
N GLU A 35 -33.58 -2.20 -13.61
CA GLU A 35 -34.69 -2.75 -12.84
C GLU A 35 -34.20 -3.09 -11.42
N TYR A 36 -34.85 -2.48 -10.43
CA TYR A 36 -34.64 -2.79 -9.04
C TYR A 36 -35.29 -4.16 -8.79
N HIS A 37 -34.52 -5.22 -8.95
CA HIS A 37 -34.89 -6.50 -8.36
C HIS A 37 -34.74 -6.35 -6.85
N GLU A 38 -35.87 -6.41 -6.14
CA GLU A 38 -35.91 -6.66 -4.70
C GLU A 38 -35.18 -7.96 -4.40
N THR A 39 -33.89 -7.88 -4.09
CA THR A 39 -33.19 -8.98 -3.43
C THR A 39 -33.57 -8.93 -1.96
N SER A 40 -34.45 -9.84 -1.59
CA SER A 40 -34.82 -10.25 -0.23
C SER A 40 -33.80 -9.84 0.83
N GLU A 41 -34.31 -9.15 1.85
CA GLU A 41 -33.67 -8.98 3.14
C GLU A 41 -33.25 -10.35 3.69
N ASN A 42 -32.01 -10.77 3.41
CA ASN A 42 -31.36 -11.79 4.20
C ASN A 42 -30.88 -11.09 5.48
N SER A 43 -31.82 -10.88 6.41
CA SER A 43 -31.53 -10.59 7.80
C SER A 43 -30.72 -11.76 8.36
N THR A 44 -29.40 -11.68 8.25
CA THR A 44 -28.55 -12.57 9.05
C THR A 44 -28.92 -12.32 10.51
N PRO A 45 -29.17 -13.36 11.32
CA PRO A 45 -29.61 -13.18 12.69
C PRO A 45 -28.64 -12.25 13.40
N ASP A 46 -29.16 -11.18 13.99
CA ASP A 46 -28.39 -10.14 14.66
C ASP A 46 -27.37 -10.79 15.57
N LYS A 47 -26.10 -10.75 15.15
CA LYS A 47 -24.99 -11.25 15.98
C LYS A 47 -24.97 -10.39 17.23
N ILE A 48 -25.42 -10.94 18.36
CA ILE A 48 -25.44 -10.25 19.64
C ILE A 48 -24.05 -9.62 19.84
N PRO A 49 -23.98 -8.30 20.07
CA PRO A 49 -22.73 -7.59 20.19
C PRO A 49 -21.87 -8.20 21.30
N SER A 50 -20.70 -8.73 20.93
CA SER A 50 -19.77 -9.32 21.91
C SER A 50 -19.32 -8.26 22.91
N LEU A 51 -19.53 -8.53 24.20
CA LEU A 51 -19.19 -7.63 25.29
C LEU A 51 -17.66 -7.49 25.41
N PRO A 52 -17.14 -6.27 25.67
CA PRO A 52 -15.72 -6.05 25.88
C PRO A 52 -15.28 -6.75 27.16
N ALA A 53 -14.05 -7.26 27.14
CA ALA A 53 -13.43 -7.81 28.33
C ALA A 53 -13.04 -6.68 29.29
N ILE A 54 -13.21 -6.94 30.58
CA ILE A 54 -12.82 -6.06 31.67
C ILE A 54 -11.44 -6.53 32.15
N PHE A 55 -10.49 -5.61 32.25
CA PHE A 55 -9.12 -5.92 32.69
C PHE A 55 -8.86 -5.24 34.03
N LEU A 56 -8.57 -6.05 35.04
CA LEU A 56 -8.15 -5.60 36.36
C LEU A 56 -6.64 -5.53 36.44
N GLU A 57 -6.14 -4.43 37.00
CA GLU A 57 -4.73 -4.20 37.26
C GLU A 57 -4.47 -4.33 38.77
N GLU A 58 -3.28 -4.80 39.15
CA GLU A 58 -2.81 -4.83 40.55
C GLU A 58 -3.69 -5.68 41.49
N VAL A 59 -4.13 -6.86 41.04
CA VAL A 59 -4.90 -7.78 41.89
C VAL A 59 -3.96 -8.52 42.86
N LEU A 60 -4.01 -8.16 44.15
CA LEU A 60 -3.19 -8.79 45.21
C LEU A 60 -3.74 -10.16 45.64
N ASP A 61 -5.07 -10.29 45.78
CA ASP A 61 -5.72 -11.55 46.14
C ASP A 61 -6.88 -11.86 45.18
N MET A 62 -6.72 -12.96 44.45
CA MET A 62 -7.70 -13.49 43.52
C MET A 62 -8.94 -14.03 44.24
N GLN A 63 -8.78 -14.61 45.43
CA GLN A 63 -9.89 -15.28 46.12
C GLN A 63 -10.88 -14.27 46.68
N SER A 64 -10.39 -13.22 47.37
CA SER A 64 -11.20 -12.09 47.84
C SER A 64 -11.95 -11.39 46.69
N MET A 65 -11.29 -11.22 45.54
CA MET A 65 -11.92 -10.67 44.35
C MET A 65 -13.06 -11.57 43.84
N ILE A 66 -12.85 -12.89 43.73
CA ILE A 66 -13.88 -13.84 43.29
C ILE A 66 -15.07 -13.83 44.25
N SER A 67 -14.83 -13.87 45.56
CA SER A 67 -15.89 -13.81 46.56
C SER A 67 -16.70 -12.50 46.49
N SER A 68 -16.04 -11.39 46.15
CA SER A 68 -16.72 -10.10 45.95
C SER A 68 -17.59 -10.09 44.69
N LEU A 69 -17.18 -10.80 43.63
CA LEU A 69 -17.94 -10.92 42.38
C LEU A 69 -19.12 -11.89 42.51
N GLU A 70 -18.94 -13.02 43.20
CA GLU A 70 -19.98 -14.05 43.39
C GLU A 70 -21.21 -13.53 44.16
N LYS A 71 -21.03 -12.54 45.04
CA LYS A 71 -22.13 -11.84 45.72
C LYS A 71 -23.10 -11.14 44.76
N VAL A 72 -22.61 -10.71 43.59
CA VAL A 72 -23.38 -9.87 42.65
C VAL A 72 -23.79 -10.65 41.41
N VAL A 73 -22.94 -11.58 40.95
CA VAL A 73 -23.10 -12.30 39.69
C VAL A 73 -22.74 -13.77 39.87
N LYS A 74 -23.60 -14.67 39.38
CA LYS A 74 -23.34 -16.13 39.35
C LYS A 74 -22.13 -16.47 38.48
N LYS A 75 -21.33 -17.45 38.90
CA LYS A 75 -20.09 -17.92 38.23
C LYS A 75 -20.28 -18.33 36.77
N GLU A 76 -21.47 -18.79 36.38
CA GLU A 76 -21.77 -19.22 35.00
C GLU A 76 -21.77 -18.05 33.98
N ASN A 77 -22.02 -16.83 34.46
CA ASN A 77 -22.23 -15.63 33.66
C ASN A 77 -20.94 -14.88 33.31
N TYR A 78 -19.79 -15.29 33.84
CA TYR A 78 -18.49 -14.70 33.54
C TYR A 78 -17.40 -15.76 33.46
N SER A 79 -16.32 -15.46 32.73
CA SER A 79 -15.10 -16.28 32.66
C SER A 79 -13.92 -15.45 33.10
N LEU A 80 -13.05 -16.02 33.93
CA LEU A 80 -11.83 -15.38 34.41
C LEU A 80 -10.60 -16.01 33.74
N LYS A 81 -9.67 -15.17 33.28
CA LYS A 81 -8.36 -15.59 32.78
C LYS A 81 -7.29 -14.65 33.34
N ALA A 82 -6.28 -15.18 34.01
CA ALA A 82 -5.11 -14.41 34.42
C ALA A 82 -4.07 -14.37 33.28
N ASN A 83 -3.47 -13.20 33.02
CA ASN A 83 -2.41 -13.02 32.04
C ASN A 83 -1.43 -11.94 32.51
N ASN A 84 -0.16 -12.28 32.69
CA ASN A 84 0.97 -11.38 33.01
C ASN A 84 0.55 -10.17 33.88
N ASP A 85 0.19 -10.46 35.13
CA ASP A 85 -0.24 -9.49 36.18
C ASP A 85 -1.59 -8.79 35.99
N LYS A 86 -2.36 -9.14 34.96
CA LYS A 86 -3.72 -8.63 34.76
C LYS A 86 -4.74 -9.76 34.78
N VAL A 87 -5.88 -9.48 35.40
CA VAL A 87 -7.01 -10.41 35.42
C VAL A 87 -8.03 -9.96 34.38
N LYS A 88 -8.26 -10.82 33.40
CA LYS A 88 -9.26 -10.62 32.35
C LYS A 88 -10.57 -11.27 32.76
N ILE A 89 -11.61 -10.45 32.91
CA ILE A 89 -12.99 -10.89 33.13
C ILE A 89 -13.75 -10.77 31.82
N LEU A 90 -14.32 -11.89 31.36
CA LEU A 90 -15.14 -11.97 30.17
C LEU A 90 -16.59 -12.29 30.54
N PRO A 91 -17.49 -11.30 30.59
CA PRO A 91 -18.90 -11.53 30.85
C PRO A 91 -19.61 -12.09 29.62
N LYS A 92 -20.59 -12.98 29.85
CA LYS A 92 -21.44 -13.54 28.80
C LYS A 92 -22.71 -12.71 28.56
N ASN A 93 -23.25 -12.10 29.63
CA ASN A 93 -24.52 -11.37 29.61
C ASN A 93 -24.31 -9.86 29.82
N ALA A 94 -25.14 -9.03 29.18
CA ALA A 94 -25.05 -7.57 29.29
C ALA A 94 -25.31 -7.08 30.73
N ASP A 95 -26.24 -7.71 31.45
CA ASP A 95 -26.56 -7.38 32.84
C ASP A 95 -25.42 -7.73 33.79
N ALA A 96 -24.76 -8.88 33.54
CA ALA A 96 -23.58 -9.29 34.30
C ALA A 96 -22.45 -8.27 34.12
N TYR A 97 -22.20 -7.81 32.90
CA TYR A 97 -21.22 -6.77 32.61
C TYR A 97 -21.52 -5.48 33.39
N LYS A 98 -22.75 -4.93 33.30
CA LYS A 98 -23.13 -3.69 34.02
C LYS A 98 -22.95 -3.82 35.53
N LYS A 99 -23.34 -4.96 36.10
CA LYS A 99 -23.20 -5.26 37.54
C LYS A 99 -21.74 -5.35 37.98
N ILE A 100 -20.89 -6.05 37.22
CA ILE A 100 -19.46 -6.17 37.52
C ILE A 100 -18.80 -4.79 37.48
N VAL A 101 -19.05 -4.00 36.43
CA VAL A 101 -18.48 -2.65 36.30
C VAL A 101 -18.95 -1.75 37.45
N LYS A 102 -20.23 -1.83 37.84
CA LYS A 102 -20.75 -1.08 38.99
C LYS A 102 -20.02 -1.47 40.28
N GLN A 103 -19.85 -2.76 40.53
CA GLN A 103 -19.17 -3.27 41.73
C GLN A 103 -17.70 -2.84 41.77
N LEU A 104 -16.98 -2.94 40.66
CA LEU A 104 -15.57 -2.54 40.58
C LEU A 104 -15.38 -1.02 40.78
N LYS A 105 -16.34 -0.20 40.31
CA LYS A 105 -16.37 1.24 40.60
C LYS A 105 -16.61 1.51 42.08
N THR A 106 -17.59 0.85 42.69
CA THR A 106 -17.88 1.01 44.13
C THR A 106 -16.71 0.58 45.01
N ALA A 107 -16.02 -0.50 44.63
CA ALA A 107 -14.82 -0.98 45.32
C ALA A 107 -13.56 -0.14 45.04
N ASN A 108 -13.66 0.89 44.19
CA ASN A 108 -12.55 1.74 43.74
C ASN A 108 -11.33 0.93 43.23
N ALA A 109 -11.60 -0.17 42.52
CA ALA A 109 -10.56 -1.02 41.96
C ALA A 109 -9.94 -0.36 40.71
N ARG A 110 -8.65 -0.61 40.46
CA ARG A 110 -8.00 -0.20 39.21
C ARG A 110 -8.35 -1.16 38.09
N PHE A 111 -9.18 -0.71 37.15
CA PHE A 111 -9.53 -1.49 35.97
C PHE A 111 -9.63 -0.60 34.74
N HIS A 112 -9.42 -1.21 33.57
CA HIS A 112 -9.73 -0.58 32.28
C HIS A 112 -10.66 -1.47 31.46
N ILE A 113 -11.51 -0.82 30.67
CA ILE A 113 -12.43 -1.50 29.75
C ILE A 113 -12.21 -0.92 28.36
N TYR A 114 -12.22 -1.78 27.35
CA TYR A 114 -12.17 -1.34 25.97
C TYR A 114 -13.57 -0.91 25.49
N GLN A 115 -13.61 0.09 24.62
CA GLN A 115 -14.83 0.48 23.93
C GLN A 115 -15.45 -0.72 23.19
N PHE A 116 -16.78 -0.78 23.16
CA PHE A 116 -17.51 -1.79 22.39
C PHE A 116 -17.07 -1.78 20.92
N LYS A 117 -17.07 -2.96 20.30
CA LYS A 117 -16.65 -3.07 18.90
C LYS A 117 -17.61 -2.32 17.96
N GLN A 118 -18.87 -2.21 18.34
CA GLN A 118 -19.93 -1.51 17.60
C GLN A 118 -19.70 0.01 17.63
N ASP A 119 -19.30 0.55 18.77
CA ASP A 119 -19.04 1.98 18.95
C ASP A 119 -17.67 2.40 18.40
N ARG A 120 -16.79 1.43 18.11
CA ARG A 120 -15.46 1.72 17.57
C ARG A 120 -15.57 2.13 16.10
N THR A 121 -15.04 3.31 15.81
CA THR A 121 -14.85 3.80 14.44
C THR A 121 -13.96 2.83 13.66
N PHE A 122 -14.41 2.40 12.48
CA PHE A 122 -13.66 1.49 11.63
C PHE A 122 -13.11 2.21 10.40
N LYS A 123 -12.06 1.66 9.81
CA LYS A 123 -11.44 2.18 8.60
C LYS A 123 -11.79 1.27 7.42
N VAL A 124 -12.40 1.85 6.39
CA VAL A 124 -12.74 1.16 5.13
C VAL A 124 -11.82 1.66 4.02
N VAL A 125 -11.50 0.78 3.08
CA VAL A 125 -10.84 1.15 1.83
C VAL A 125 -11.84 0.97 0.69
N LEU A 126 -12.30 2.08 0.13
CA LEU A 126 -13.09 2.07 -1.09
C LEU A 126 -12.15 1.76 -2.27
N ARG A 127 -12.49 0.75 -3.06
CA ARG A 127 -11.74 0.34 -4.24
C ARG A 127 -12.47 0.80 -5.49
N ASN A 128 -11.74 0.85 -6.61
CA ASN A 128 -12.28 1.24 -7.92
C ASN A 128 -12.77 2.70 -8.03
N ILE A 129 -12.21 3.60 -7.22
CA ILE A 129 -12.43 5.04 -7.32
C ILE A 129 -11.22 5.65 -8.04
N HIS A 130 -11.47 6.42 -9.09
CA HIS A 130 -10.42 7.13 -9.81
C HIS A 130 -9.79 8.21 -8.91
N HIS A 131 -8.48 8.38 -8.94
CA HIS A 131 -7.76 9.30 -8.04
C HIS A 131 -8.16 10.78 -8.18
N SER A 132 -8.78 11.15 -9.32
CA SER A 132 -9.29 12.50 -9.59
C SER A 132 -10.70 12.74 -9.04
N ALA A 133 -11.34 11.74 -8.44
CA ALA A 133 -12.65 11.91 -7.82
C ALA A 133 -12.60 12.94 -6.68
N ASN A 134 -13.66 13.72 -6.56
CA ASN A 134 -13.76 14.78 -5.56
C ASN A 134 -14.08 14.19 -4.17
N MET A 135 -13.27 14.54 -3.17
CA MET A 135 -13.44 14.06 -1.80
C MET A 135 -14.70 14.62 -1.12
N VAL A 136 -15.17 15.79 -1.58
CA VAL A 136 -16.36 16.46 -1.03
C VAL A 136 -17.62 15.71 -1.48
N GLU A 137 -17.77 15.48 -2.78
CA GLU A 137 -18.90 14.73 -3.35
C GLU A 137 -18.98 13.32 -2.76
N LEU A 138 -17.85 12.61 -2.66
CA LEU A 138 -17.80 11.29 -2.02
C LEU A 138 -18.27 11.32 -0.56
N LYS A 139 -17.97 12.39 0.17
CA LYS A 139 -18.38 12.54 1.57
C LYS A 139 -19.89 12.78 1.65
N GLU A 140 -20.45 13.58 0.75
CA GLU A 140 -21.89 13.86 0.67
C GLU A 140 -22.69 12.62 0.30
N GLU A 141 -22.26 11.85 -0.71
CA GLU A 141 -22.92 10.60 -1.11
C GLU A 141 -22.94 9.57 0.04
N LEU A 142 -21.82 9.41 0.74
CA LEU A 142 -21.74 8.50 1.88
C LEU A 142 -22.59 8.96 3.06
N LEU A 143 -22.73 10.26 3.26
CA LEU A 143 -23.63 10.83 4.27
C LEU A 143 -25.09 10.58 3.91
N LEU A 144 -25.47 10.69 2.63
CA LEU A 144 -26.81 10.36 2.13
C LEU A 144 -27.15 8.88 2.30
N LEU A 145 -26.16 8.00 2.20
CA LEU A 145 -26.31 6.57 2.50
C LEU A 145 -26.40 6.27 4.01
N GLY A 146 -26.33 7.29 4.88
CA GLY A 146 -26.47 7.16 6.33
C GLY A 146 -25.17 6.82 7.08
N TYR A 147 -24.00 7.02 6.47
CA TYR A 147 -22.72 6.77 7.13
C TYR A 147 -22.13 8.05 7.74
N GLU A 148 -21.77 7.98 9.02
CA GLU A 148 -21.01 9.06 9.70
C GLU A 148 -19.51 8.91 9.43
N ILE A 149 -18.92 9.88 8.73
CA ILE A 149 -17.49 9.87 8.36
C ILE A 149 -16.69 10.80 9.25
N LEU A 150 -15.66 10.25 9.91
CA LEU A 150 -14.67 11.04 10.63
C LEU A 150 -13.59 11.65 9.72
N ASN A 151 -13.01 10.84 8.84
CA ASN A 151 -11.92 11.27 7.95
C ASN A 151 -11.94 10.49 6.65
N ILE A 152 -11.73 11.19 5.53
CA ILE A 152 -11.62 10.61 4.19
C ILE A 152 -10.33 11.09 3.54
N SER A 153 -9.55 10.16 3.00
CA SER A 153 -8.26 10.49 2.39
C SER A 153 -7.87 9.46 1.33
N ASN A 154 -7.30 9.92 0.23
CA ASN A 154 -6.72 9.04 -0.78
C ASN A 154 -5.54 8.24 -0.21
N VAL A 155 -5.56 6.93 -0.46
CA VAL A 155 -4.47 6.04 -0.05
C VAL A 155 -3.24 6.36 -0.89
N LYS A 156 -2.25 7.01 -0.27
CA LYS A 156 -0.96 7.25 -0.91
C LYS A 156 -0.14 5.95 -0.90
N PRO A 157 0.55 5.59 -1.99
CA PRO A 157 1.50 4.49 -1.94
C PRO A 157 2.55 4.81 -0.87
N PRO A 158 3.00 3.80 -0.10
CA PRO A 158 4.03 4.02 0.90
C PRO A 158 5.28 4.60 0.21
N TYR A 159 5.86 5.65 0.80
CA TYR A 159 7.11 6.22 0.30
C TYR A 159 8.17 5.12 0.24
N LYS A 160 8.67 4.82 -0.96
CA LYS A 160 9.72 3.82 -1.16
C LYS A 160 11.00 4.34 -0.51
N LYS A 161 11.34 3.86 0.68
CA LYS A 161 12.65 4.12 1.29
C LYS A 161 13.73 3.63 0.33
N LYS A 162 14.70 4.49 -0.02
CA LYS A 162 15.84 4.11 -0.87
C LYS A 162 16.55 2.93 -0.20
N ARG A 163 16.73 1.82 -0.93
CA ARG A 163 17.43 0.61 -0.44
C ARG A 163 18.94 0.80 -0.55
N GLU A 164 19.43 1.87 0.04
CA GLU A 164 20.80 2.32 -0.07
C GLU A 164 21.42 2.35 1.32
N ILE A 165 22.58 1.71 1.48
CA ILE A 165 23.32 1.81 2.73
C ILE A 165 24.04 3.16 2.71
N VAL A 166 23.94 3.89 3.81
CA VAL A 166 24.64 5.15 3.98
C VAL A 166 26.17 4.93 3.95
N GLN A 167 26.86 5.71 3.14
CA GLN A 167 28.33 5.78 3.13
C GLN A 167 28.80 6.95 3.98
N CYS A 168 29.72 6.69 4.89
CA CYS A 168 30.34 7.72 5.71
C CYS A 168 31.34 8.52 4.86
N LYS A 169 31.10 9.83 4.68
CA LYS A 169 32.02 10.70 3.93
C LYS A 169 33.35 10.96 4.63
N ARG A 170 33.50 10.59 5.92
CA ARG A 170 34.75 10.69 6.68
C ARG A 170 35.68 9.54 6.34
N CYS A 171 35.30 8.31 6.68
CA CYS A 171 36.13 7.11 6.52
C CYS A 171 35.81 6.26 5.28
N GLN A 172 34.80 6.62 4.49
CA GLN A 172 34.27 5.89 3.33
C GLN A 172 33.62 4.53 3.62
N GLN A 173 33.56 4.10 4.88
CA GLN A 173 32.86 2.88 5.29
C GLN A 173 31.34 3.04 5.25
N TYR A 174 30.62 1.92 5.14
CA TYR A 174 29.15 1.90 5.10
C TYR A 174 28.54 1.67 6.49
N GLY A 175 27.32 2.17 6.70
CA GLY A 175 26.50 1.87 7.88
C GLY A 175 26.42 2.97 8.93
N HIS A 176 27.13 4.08 8.76
CA HIS A 176 27.03 5.26 9.64
C HIS A 176 27.26 6.56 8.85
N THR A 177 26.94 7.71 9.46
CA THR A 177 27.14 9.03 8.84
C THR A 177 28.41 9.70 9.37
N GLN A 178 28.93 10.68 8.62
CA GLN A 178 30.13 11.44 8.97
C GLN A 178 30.05 12.12 10.36
N ARG A 179 28.87 12.56 10.78
CA ARG A 179 28.66 13.28 12.05
C ARG A 179 28.98 12.42 13.28
N TYR A 180 28.78 11.10 13.17
CA TYR A 180 29.01 10.15 14.26
C TYR A 180 30.23 9.25 14.01
N CYS A 181 31.10 9.64 13.08
CA CYS A 181 32.32 8.93 12.77
C CYS A 181 33.50 9.63 13.42
N ASN A 182 34.29 8.96 14.26
CA ASN A 182 35.54 9.51 14.80
C ASN A 182 36.81 8.96 14.13
N SER A 183 36.66 8.29 12.98
CA SER A 183 37.80 7.77 12.23
C SER A 183 38.49 8.87 11.40
N ASN A 184 39.75 8.63 11.03
CA ASN A 184 40.50 9.51 10.13
C ASN A 184 39.82 9.65 8.77
N PHE A 185 40.02 10.80 8.13
CA PHE A 185 39.53 11.02 6.77
C PHE A 185 40.18 10.05 5.80
N ARG A 186 39.38 9.47 4.90
CA ARG A 186 39.86 8.67 3.76
C ARG A 186 39.38 9.29 2.46
N CYS A 187 40.31 9.46 1.53
CA CYS A 187 40.05 9.98 0.20
C CYS A 187 39.28 8.98 -0.65
N VAL A 188 38.22 9.44 -1.34
CA VAL A 188 37.37 8.61 -2.21
C VAL A 188 38.13 8.08 -3.44
N LYS A 189 39.18 8.78 -3.87
CA LYS A 189 39.92 8.51 -5.13
C LYS A 189 41.17 7.64 -4.96
N CYS A 190 41.84 7.72 -3.81
CA CYS A 190 43.16 7.11 -3.61
C CYS A 190 43.32 6.38 -2.26
N SER A 191 42.29 6.35 -1.43
CA SER A 191 42.31 5.77 -0.07
C SER A 191 43.28 6.42 0.93
N GLY A 192 43.97 7.52 0.55
CA GLY A 192 44.89 8.24 1.42
C GLY A 192 44.20 9.00 2.57
N TYR A 193 44.97 9.32 3.61
CA TYR A 193 44.50 10.01 4.82
C TYR A 193 44.39 11.52 4.66
N HIS A 194 43.52 11.96 3.75
CA HIS A 194 43.22 13.37 3.51
C HIS A 194 41.78 13.53 2.99
N LEU A 195 41.27 14.75 3.05
CA LEU A 195 40.00 15.12 2.42
C LEU A 195 40.14 14.99 0.89
N THR A 196 39.15 14.40 0.22
CA THR A 196 39.17 14.22 -1.25
C THR A 196 39.44 15.51 -2.04
N ILE A 197 39.12 16.67 -1.45
CA ILE A 197 39.37 18.00 -2.02
C ILE A 197 40.86 18.31 -2.12
N VAL A 198 41.67 17.86 -1.15
CA VAL A 198 43.12 18.09 -1.06
C VAL A 198 43.90 16.95 -1.77
N CYS A 199 43.21 16.08 -2.50
CA CYS A 199 43.84 14.93 -3.13
C CYS A 199 44.67 15.34 -4.35
N MET A 200 45.99 15.19 -4.23
CA MET A 200 46.94 15.44 -5.32
C MET A 200 47.19 14.21 -6.21
N LYS A 201 46.29 13.21 -6.16
CA LYS A 201 46.41 12.03 -7.03
C LYS A 201 46.37 12.48 -8.51
N PRO A 202 47.42 12.20 -9.31
CA PRO A 202 47.41 12.51 -10.73
C PRO A 202 46.39 11.65 -11.49
N ALA A 203 45.95 12.13 -12.65
CA ALA A 203 44.94 11.46 -13.47
C ALA A 203 45.41 10.09 -13.98
N ASN A 204 46.72 9.93 -14.23
CA ASN A 204 47.31 8.75 -14.87
C ASN A 204 47.45 7.53 -13.94
N ILE A 205 47.25 7.70 -12.64
CA ILE A 205 47.28 6.59 -11.66
C ILE A 205 45.87 6.03 -11.53
N PRO A 206 45.66 4.71 -11.45
CA PRO A 206 44.33 4.15 -11.20
C PRO A 206 43.77 4.60 -9.85
N VAL A 207 42.44 4.71 -9.74
CA VAL A 207 41.76 5.08 -8.49
C VAL A 207 41.69 3.89 -7.57
N LYS A 208 42.04 4.08 -6.29
CA LYS A 208 42.01 3.01 -5.30
C LYS A 208 40.76 3.12 -4.44
N CYS A 209 40.02 2.03 -4.31
CA CYS A 209 38.83 1.99 -3.45
C CYS A 209 39.20 1.87 -1.97
N ALA A 210 38.68 2.74 -1.11
CA ALA A 210 38.93 2.70 0.34
C ALA A 210 38.23 1.54 1.07
N LEU A 211 37.37 0.78 0.38
CA LEU A 211 36.56 -0.30 0.96
C LEU A 211 37.08 -1.69 0.62
N CYS A 212 37.40 -1.95 -0.65
CA CYS A 212 37.96 -3.23 -1.07
C CYS A 212 39.47 -3.20 -1.21
N GLU A 213 40.10 -2.01 -1.26
CA GLU A 213 41.54 -1.77 -1.37
C GLU A 213 42.24 -2.36 -2.62
N GLU A 214 41.59 -3.28 -3.33
CA GLU A 214 42.09 -4.01 -4.50
C GLU A 214 41.45 -3.55 -5.82
N GLY A 215 40.38 -2.73 -5.77
CA GLY A 215 39.62 -2.33 -6.95
C GLY A 215 40.04 -0.97 -7.53
N ASP A 216 40.19 -0.92 -8.86
CA ASP A 216 40.45 0.29 -9.66
C ASP A 216 39.19 1.15 -9.84
N HIS A 217 38.49 1.45 -8.75
CA HIS A 217 37.29 2.27 -8.74
C HIS A 217 37.22 3.14 -7.49
N PRO A 218 36.51 4.29 -7.51
CA PRO A 218 36.37 5.12 -6.33
C PRO A 218 35.58 4.42 -5.22
N ALA A 219 35.72 4.89 -3.98
CA ALA A 219 35.02 4.31 -2.83
C ALA A 219 33.48 4.41 -2.91
N ASN A 220 32.93 5.39 -3.65
CA ASN A 220 31.48 5.55 -3.87
C ASN A 220 30.94 4.71 -5.05
N TYR A 221 31.78 3.87 -5.67
CA TYR A 221 31.33 3.03 -6.77
C TYR A 221 30.37 1.94 -6.29
N ARG A 222 29.11 1.97 -6.78
CA ARG A 222 28.07 1.02 -6.38
C ARG A 222 28.28 -0.39 -6.91
N GLY A 223 29.13 -0.55 -7.92
CA GLY A 223 29.51 -1.84 -8.47
C GLY A 223 30.50 -2.65 -7.62
N CYS A 224 31.11 -2.05 -6.59
CA CYS A 224 32.08 -2.70 -5.70
C CYS A 224 31.53 -3.99 -5.09
N LEU A 225 32.32 -5.07 -5.13
CA LEU A 225 31.93 -6.39 -4.61
C LEU A 225 31.60 -6.33 -3.11
N VAL A 226 32.40 -5.61 -2.32
CA VAL A 226 32.17 -5.42 -0.88
C VAL A 226 30.89 -4.63 -0.63
N HIS A 227 30.66 -3.53 -1.37
CA HIS A 227 29.41 -2.77 -1.28
C HIS A 227 28.18 -3.61 -1.64
N LYS A 228 28.24 -4.38 -2.73
CA LYS A 228 27.15 -5.28 -3.16
C LYS A 228 26.82 -6.31 -2.08
N LYS A 229 27.84 -6.94 -1.48
CA LYS A 229 27.66 -7.90 -0.38
C LYS A 229 26.98 -7.24 0.83
N LEU A 230 27.46 -6.06 1.24
CA LEU A 230 26.84 -5.30 2.34
C LEU A 230 25.38 -4.96 2.03
N GLN A 231 25.08 -4.52 0.80
CA GLN A 231 23.74 -4.16 0.35
C GLN A 231 22.79 -5.36 0.35
N GLN A 232 23.25 -6.53 -0.11
CA GLN A 232 22.47 -7.76 -0.07
C GLN A 232 22.16 -8.20 1.37
N ASN A 233 23.13 -8.09 2.28
CA ASN A 233 22.94 -8.48 3.68
C ASN A 233 21.98 -7.54 4.43
N LYS A 234 22.08 -6.22 4.21
CA LYS A 234 21.16 -5.23 4.82
C LYS A 234 19.76 -5.29 4.22
N PHE A 235 19.66 -5.58 2.93
CA PHE A 235 18.42 -5.58 2.18
C PHE A 235 18.26 -6.90 1.42
N PRO A 236 18.03 -8.02 2.12
CA PRO A 236 17.85 -9.30 1.47
C PRO A 236 16.72 -9.21 0.45
N ARG A 237 16.89 -9.90 -0.69
CA ARG A 237 15.79 -10.07 -1.63
C ARG A 237 14.72 -10.87 -0.91
N GLN A 238 13.48 -10.37 -0.88
CA GLN A 238 12.37 -11.20 -0.45
C GLN A 238 12.36 -12.43 -1.37
N ARG A 239 12.33 -13.62 -0.78
CA ARG A 239 12.25 -14.88 -1.52
C ARG A 239 11.08 -14.75 -2.51
N PRO A 240 11.27 -15.00 -3.81
CA PRO A 240 10.15 -15.08 -4.73
C PRO A 240 9.17 -16.09 -4.15
N LYS A 241 7.89 -15.71 -4.00
CA LYS A 241 6.84 -16.69 -3.75
C LYS A 241 6.88 -17.63 -4.95
N ILE A 242 7.38 -18.84 -4.76
CA ILE A 242 7.22 -19.92 -5.72
C ILE A 242 5.71 -20.12 -5.80
N LEU A 243 5.08 -19.73 -6.90
CA LEU A 243 3.72 -20.19 -7.17
C LEU A 243 3.81 -21.71 -7.36
N PRO A 244 2.96 -22.52 -6.72
CA PRO A 244 2.88 -23.94 -7.03
C PRO A 244 2.51 -24.09 -8.50
N ASN A 245 3.41 -24.65 -9.31
CA ASN A 245 3.08 -25.06 -10.66
C ASN A 245 2.07 -26.23 -10.59
N GLN A 246 1.08 -26.19 -11.47
CA GLN A 246 0.07 -27.23 -11.67
C GLN A 246 0.69 -28.58 -12.11
N PRO A 247 -0.05 -29.70 -11.95
CA PRO A 247 0.49 -31.04 -12.08
C PRO A 247 0.91 -31.37 -13.51
N THR A 248 2.13 -31.88 -13.67
CA THR A 248 2.59 -32.60 -14.87
C THR A 248 1.78 -33.87 -15.07
N VAL A 249 1.05 -33.95 -16.18
CA VAL A 249 0.47 -35.19 -16.69
C VAL A 249 1.61 -36.09 -17.16
N GLN A 250 1.71 -37.28 -16.57
CA GLN A 250 2.65 -38.32 -16.94
C GLN A 250 2.06 -39.09 -18.13
N HIS A 251 2.76 -39.13 -19.26
CA HIS A 251 2.58 -40.16 -20.28
C HIS A 251 3.88 -40.96 -20.39
N HIS A 252 3.78 -42.24 -20.06
CA HIS A 252 4.84 -43.23 -20.21
C HIS A 252 4.72 -43.86 -21.59
N SER A 253 5.83 -43.97 -22.34
CA SER A 253 6.09 -45.04 -23.33
C SER A 253 7.57 -45.00 -23.76
N SER A 254 8.23 -46.14 -23.61
CA SER A 254 9.56 -46.58 -24.07
C SER A 254 9.84 -46.27 -25.57
N THR A 255 11.05 -46.08 -26.11
CA THR A 255 12.32 -46.83 -25.97
C THR A 255 13.46 -46.13 -26.76
N SER A 256 14.71 -46.27 -26.29
CA SER A 256 16.00 -46.33 -27.01
C SER A 256 16.59 -45.14 -27.83
N LEU A 257 17.72 -44.63 -27.29
CA LEU A 257 18.94 -44.08 -27.92
C LEU A 257 18.84 -42.84 -28.85
N ASN A 258 19.01 -41.65 -28.27
CA ASN A 258 20.22 -40.82 -28.49
C ASN A 258 20.22 -39.58 -27.59
N LYS A 259 21.35 -39.37 -26.91
CA LYS A 259 21.54 -38.37 -25.86
C LYS A 259 21.85 -37.00 -26.48
N VAL A 260 20.84 -36.16 -26.68
CA VAL A 260 21.05 -34.71 -26.91
C VAL A 260 20.67 -33.95 -25.65
N LYS A 261 21.67 -33.39 -24.97
CA LYS A 261 21.50 -32.45 -23.86
C LYS A 261 20.93 -31.14 -24.42
N PHE A 262 19.65 -30.87 -24.18
CA PHE A 262 19.14 -29.50 -24.28
C PHE A 262 19.50 -28.74 -23.00
N ASN A 263 20.68 -28.12 -23.02
CA ASN A 263 20.97 -26.96 -22.19
C ASN A 263 20.21 -25.77 -22.80
N CYS A 264 19.07 -25.39 -22.23
CA CYS A 264 18.47 -24.07 -22.49
C CYS A 264 18.87 -23.13 -21.36
N PHE A 265 20.02 -22.46 -21.52
CA PHE A 265 20.29 -21.13 -20.97
C PHE A 265 21.36 -20.47 -21.84
N THR A 266 20.99 -20.11 -23.07
CA THR A 266 21.81 -19.18 -23.85
C THR A 266 21.64 -17.82 -23.20
N THR A 267 22.72 -17.29 -22.65
CA THR A 267 22.67 -15.96 -22.04
C THR A 267 22.58 -14.90 -23.13
N TYR A 268 21.93 -13.78 -22.84
CA TYR A 268 21.78 -12.67 -23.79
C TYR A 268 23.11 -12.23 -24.44
N ALA A 269 24.22 -12.35 -23.72
CA ALA A 269 25.57 -12.06 -24.22
C ALA A 269 26.05 -13.04 -25.32
N GLU A 270 25.63 -14.30 -25.29
CA GLU A 270 25.96 -15.30 -26.32
C GLU A 270 25.09 -15.16 -27.57
N ALA A 271 23.84 -14.74 -27.41
CA ALA A 271 22.95 -14.43 -28.54
C ALA A 271 23.51 -13.25 -29.36
N VAL A 272 23.99 -12.19 -28.70
CA VAL A 272 24.55 -11.01 -29.36
C VAL A 272 25.87 -11.31 -30.10
N LYS A 273 26.70 -12.23 -29.61
CA LYS A 273 27.93 -12.66 -30.30
C LYS A 273 27.66 -13.46 -31.59
N ARG A 274 26.52 -14.17 -31.66
CA ARG A 274 26.11 -14.87 -32.89
C ARG A 274 25.65 -13.89 -33.97
N PHE A 275 24.95 -12.82 -33.60
CA PHE A 275 24.58 -11.74 -34.53
C PHE A 275 25.79 -10.95 -35.04
N ALA A 276 26.86 -10.83 -34.25
CA ALA A 276 28.05 -10.07 -34.65
C ALA A 276 28.93 -10.79 -35.70
N LYS A 277 28.72 -12.09 -35.97
CA LYS A 277 29.59 -12.86 -36.88
C LYS A 277 29.03 -13.02 -38.29
N GLU A 278 27.78 -12.63 -38.54
CA GLU A 278 27.12 -12.85 -39.85
C GLU A 278 27.02 -11.60 -40.74
N HIS A 279 27.47 -10.41 -40.31
CA HIS A 279 27.45 -9.23 -41.19
C HIS A 279 28.69 -8.34 -41.07
N THR A 280 29.77 -8.74 -41.75
CA THR A 280 30.56 -7.78 -42.52
C THR A 280 30.13 -7.90 -43.98
N THR A 281 29.15 -7.08 -44.36
CA THR A 281 28.92 -6.43 -45.67
C THR A 281 27.44 -6.03 -45.79
N ASN A 282 27.21 -4.71 -45.85
CA ASN A 282 26.04 -3.97 -46.36
C ASN A 282 24.61 -4.32 -45.86
N ALA A 283 23.99 -3.45 -45.02
CA ALA A 283 22.54 -3.14 -45.06
C ALA A 283 22.04 -2.23 -43.91
N ASP A 284 21.71 -0.96 -44.20
CA ASP A 284 20.98 -0.02 -43.33
C ASP A 284 19.45 -0.01 -43.56
N ASN A 285 18.86 -1.00 -44.25
CA ASN A 285 17.52 -0.86 -44.84
C ASN A 285 16.33 -1.58 -44.15
N SER A 286 16.48 -2.25 -43.00
CA SER A 286 15.36 -3.08 -42.45
C SER A 286 14.54 -2.40 -41.33
N ALA A 287 15.15 -1.51 -40.53
CA ALA A 287 14.43 -0.81 -39.45
C ALA A 287 13.49 0.29 -40.00
N SER A 288 13.90 0.98 -41.07
CA SER A 288 13.11 2.03 -41.72
C SER A 288 11.85 1.49 -42.38
N ASN A 289 11.89 0.26 -42.92
CA ASN A 289 10.75 -0.34 -43.62
C ASN A 289 9.57 -0.64 -42.67
N ASN A 290 9.84 -1.15 -41.46
CA ASN A 290 8.78 -1.44 -40.49
C ASN A 290 8.13 -0.16 -39.93
N LEU A 291 8.89 0.92 -39.75
CA LEU A 291 8.35 2.21 -39.32
C LEU A 291 7.52 2.86 -40.43
N ASN A 292 7.96 2.78 -41.68
CA ASN A 292 7.23 3.30 -42.84
C ASN A 292 5.90 2.57 -43.08
N ILE A 293 5.87 1.25 -42.89
CA ILE A 293 4.64 0.45 -42.98
C ILE A 293 3.61 0.88 -41.92
N PHE A 294 4.06 1.15 -40.69
CA PHE A 294 3.19 1.63 -39.61
C PHE A 294 2.65 3.04 -39.87
N ILE A 295 3.50 3.96 -40.34
CA ILE A 295 3.10 5.34 -40.68
C ILE A 295 2.08 5.33 -41.84
N GLN A 296 2.28 4.47 -42.84
CA GLN A 296 1.36 4.36 -43.98
C GLN A 296 0.01 3.74 -43.58
N SER A 297 -0.02 2.85 -42.59
CA SER A 297 -1.26 2.29 -42.02
C SER A 297 -2.06 3.35 -41.25
N MET A 298 -1.37 4.19 -40.46
CA MET A 298 -1.99 5.32 -39.73
C MET A 298 -2.54 6.38 -40.69
N GLY A 299 -1.79 6.71 -41.76
CA GLY A 299 -2.23 7.68 -42.77
C GLY A 299 -3.56 7.30 -43.42
N LYS A 300 -3.74 6.02 -43.80
CA LYS A 300 -4.99 5.52 -44.40
C LYS A 300 -6.19 5.63 -43.45
N SER A 301 -5.98 5.39 -42.16
CA SER A 301 -7.02 5.51 -41.13
C SER A 301 -7.48 6.96 -40.95
N LEU A 302 -6.53 7.91 -40.98
CA LEU A 302 -6.83 9.34 -40.83
C LEU A 302 -7.56 9.91 -42.05
N SER A 303 -7.16 9.53 -43.28
CA SER A 303 -7.88 9.95 -44.49
C SER A 303 -9.33 9.44 -44.53
N ARG A 304 -9.58 8.24 -43.99
CA ARG A 304 -10.94 7.69 -43.87
C ARG A 304 -11.80 8.50 -42.89
N LEU A 305 -11.22 8.93 -41.77
CA LEU A 305 -11.91 9.80 -40.81
C LEU A 305 -12.22 11.18 -41.41
N GLU A 306 -11.28 11.75 -42.16
CA GLU A 306 -11.47 13.04 -42.83
C GLU A 306 -12.62 12.99 -43.84
N GLN A 307 -12.71 11.92 -44.65
CA GLN A 307 -13.84 11.73 -45.57
C GLN A 307 -15.18 11.57 -44.86
N ILE A 308 -15.21 10.89 -43.70
CA ILE A 308 -16.42 10.76 -42.88
C ILE A 308 -16.86 12.13 -42.36
N LEU A 309 -15.92 12.94 -41.86
CA LEU A 309 -16.20 14.28 -41.35
C LEU A 309 -16.72 15.22 -42.45
N ILE A 310 -16.13 15.17 -43.66
CA ILE A 310 -16.59 15.96 -44.81
C ILE A 310 -17.97 15.49 -45.29
N LYS A 311 -18.25 14.19 -45.25
CA LYS A 311 -19.58 13.66 -45.60
C LYS A 311 -20.64 14.13 -44.61
N HIS A 312 -20.31 14.11 -43.32
CA HIS A 312 -21.20 14.58 -42.25
C HIS A 312 -21.45 16.08 -42.34
N SER A 313 -20.44 16.90 -42.65
CA SER A 313 -20.62 18.35 -42.82
C SER A 313 -21.51 18.69 -44.03
N LYS A 314 -21.38 17.96 -45.14
CA LYS A 314 -22.28 18.11 -46.31
C LYS A 314 -23.71 17.69 -46.03
N GLN A 315 -23.92 16.66 -45.21
CA GLN A 315 -25.26 16.26 -44.76
C GLN A 315 -25.89 17.34 -43.86
N ILE A 316 -25.12 17.93 -42.96
CA ILE A 316 -25.56 19.04 -42.11
C ILE A 316 -25.95 20.26 -42.97
N SER A 317 -25.14 20.63 -43.97
CA SER A 317 -25.45 21.77 -44.84
C SER A 317 -26.68 21.54 -45.73
N ASN A 318 -26.92 20.30 -46.18
CA ASN A 318 -28.10 19.97 -46.99
C ASN A 318 -29.39 19.94 -46.17
N ASN A 319 -29.32 19.56 -44.89
CA ASN A 319 -30.47 19.60 -43.97
C ASN A 319 -30.83 21.03 -43.53
N GLN A 320 -29.89 21.99 -43.60
CA GLN A 320 -30.16 23.41 -43.32
C GLN A 320 -30.75 24.18 -44.51
N ARG A 321 -30.75 23.59 -45.72
CA ARG A 321 -31.32 24.20 -46.94
C ARG A 321 -32.69 23.63 -47.34
N ARG A 322 -33.28 22.78 -46.49
CA ARG A 322 -34.62 22.21 -46.67
C ARG A 322 -35.63 22.88 -45.75
#